data_AF-A0A972AUU7-F1
#
_entry.id   AF-A0A972AUU7-F1
#
_cell.length_a   1.000
_cell.length_b   1.000
_cell.length_c   1.000
_cell.angle_alpha   90.00
_cell.angle_beta   90.00
_cell.angle_gamma   90.00
#
_symmetry.space_group_name_H-M   'P 1'
#
loop_
_entity.id
_entity.type
_entity.pdbx_description
1 polymer ?
#
loop_
_entity_poly.entity_id
_entity_poly.type
_entity_poly.pdbx_seq_one_letter_code
_entity_poly.pdbx_strand_id
1 'polypeptide(L)'
;MAVIFSYRSSDTFLHRASPVLKIVMLFIFAFCPWYINLPTMMILAIAIRLPLSDYLKGSVFFIIVGILIWVSNGWQSALSFISVVLSGMILTDTTDPQDLADSLRPILGKSFSLGIGITLAMLPVTMETMQQARLARKARGERFIGKGYLASILQIMLDKADDFALGYRSRIEEYDGKDGTQMLESEKGA
;
A
#
# COMPACT_ATOMS: atom_id res chain seq x y z
N MET A 1 -17.98 4.87 -5.85
CA MET A 1 -17.08 3.70 -5.70
C MET A 1 -16.04 4.08 -4.66
N ALA A 2 -15.89 3.30 -3.60
CA ALA A 2 -14.93 3.60 -2.54
C ALA A 2 -13.52 3.21 -3.01
N VAL A 3 -12.73 4.20 -3.41
CA VAL A 3 -11.30 4.06 -3.62
C VAL A 3 -10.66 4.08 -2.23
N ILE A 4 -10.46 2.91 -1.62
CA ILE A 4 -9.95 2.78 -0.25
C ILE A 4 -8.42 2.97 -0.18
N PHE A 5 -7.73 3.03 -1.33
CA PHE A 5 -6.31 3.36 -1.43
C PHE A 5 -6.09 4.32 -2.60
N SER A 6 -6.34 5.61 -2.35
CA SER A 6 -5.97 6.68 -3.26
C SER A 6 -4.77 7.38 -2.63
N TYR A 7 -3.55 6.94 -2.97
CA TYR A 7 -2.39 7.83 -2.79
C TYR A 7 -2.69 9.12 -3.56
N ARG A 8 -2.73 10.25 -2.86
CA ARG A 8 -2.99 11.53 -3.50
C ARG A 8 -1.65 12.23 -3.70
N SER A 9 -1.18 12.26 -4.95
CA SER A 9 -0.05 13.10 -5.32
C SER A 9 -0.45 14.56 -5.12
N SER A 10 0.02 15.17 -4.04
CA SER A 10 -0.15 16.60 -3.75
C SER A 10 1.23 17.24 -3.70
N ASP A 11 1.41 18.40 -4.34
CA ASP A 11 2.66 19.16 -4.33
C ASP A 11 2.87 19.90 -2.98
N THR A 12 2.98 19.16 -1.89
CA THR A 12 3.28 19.69 -0.56
C THR A 12 4.75 19.43 -0.22
N PHE A 13 5.38 20.31 0.58
CA PHE A 13 6.74 20.15 1.09
C PHE A 13 7.00 18.77 1.72
N LEU A 14 5.97 18.18 2.34
CA LEU A 14 6.06 16.86 2.91
C LEU A 14 6.21 15.77 1.84
N HIS A 15 5.52 15.83 0.70
CA HIS A 15 5.67 14.84 -0.38
C HIS A 15 7.11 14.78 -0.93
N ARG A 16 7.83 15.91 -0.93
CA ARG A 16 9.24 15.98 -1.37
C ARG A 16 10.26 15.43 -0.37
N ALA A 17 9.88 15.27 0.90
CA ALA A 17 10.80 14.72 1.90
C ALA A 17 11.03 13.22 1.64
N SER A 18 12.27 12.75 1.83
CA SER A 18 12.63 11.34 1.64
C SER A 18 11.69 10.43 2.45
N PRO A 19 11.10 9.38 1.85
CA PRO A 19 10.18 8.47 2.53
C PRO A 19 10.74 7.89 3.83
N VAL A 20 12.02 7.53 3.84
CA VAL A 20 12.74 7.03 5.02
C VAL A 20 12.66 8.00 6.20
N LEU A 21 12.92 9.29 5.96
CA LEU A 21 12.88 10.32 7.00
C LEU A 21 11.47 10.47 7.59
N LYS A 22 10.42 10.38 6.76
CA LYS A 22 9.03 10.44 7.22
C LYS A 22 8.71 9.28 8.15
N ILE A 23 9.08 8.06 7.76
CA ILE A 23 8.86 6.85 8.56
C ILE A 23 9.59 6.97 9.89
N VAL A 24 10.86 7.35 9.88
CA VAL A 24 11.66 7.53 11.10
C VAL A 24 11.07 8.62 11.99
N MET A 25 10.69 9.77 11.43
CA MET A 25 10.02 10.85 12.17
C MET A 25 8.71 10.36 12.80
N LEU A 26 7.85 9.72 12.04
CA LEU A 26 6.56 9.22 12.54
C LEU A 26 6.74 8.14 13.60
N PHE A 27 7.77 7.29 13.47
CA PHE A 27 8.12 6.31 14.49
C PHE A 27 8.59 6.98 15.78
N ILE A 28 9.50 7.97 15.69
CA ILE A 28 9.94 8.77 16.84
C ILE A 28 8.74 9.47 17.50
N PHE A 29 7.85 10.06 16.69
CA PHE A 29 6.64 10.70 17.19
C PHE A 29 5.68 9.71 17.85
N ALA A 30 5.59 8.46 17.38
CA ALA A 30 4.74 7.45 17.99
C ALA A 30 5.14 7.11 19.44
N PHE A 31 6.43 7.18 19.76
CA PHE A 31 6.94 7.01 21.14
C PHE A 31 6.98 8.31 21.94
N CYS A 32 6.71 9.45 21.30
CA CYS A 32 6.68 10.74 21.96
C CYS A 32 5.40 10.89 22.81
N PRO A 33 5.47 11.49 24.01
CA PRO A 33 4.29 11.72 24.82
C PRO A 33 3.20 12.52 24.10
N TRP A 34 1.95 12.12 24.36
CA TRP A 34 0.74 12.61 23.69
C TRP A 34 0.57 14.14 23.68
N TYR A 35 1.05 14.84 24.72
CA TYR A 35 0.90 16.29 24.86
C TYR A 35 1.72 17.10 23.84
N ILE A 36 2.81 16.53 23.33
CA ILE A 36 3.61 17.14 22.25
C ILE A 36 3.08 16.67 20.90
N ASN A 37 2.78 15.37 20.79
CA ASN A 37 2.48 14.72 19.52
C ASN A 37 1.17 15.20 18.88
N LEU A 38 0.10 15.34 19.68
CA LEU A 38 -1.22 15.69 19.16
C LEU A 38 -1.28 17.09 18.50
N PRO A 39 -0.80 18.19 19.12
CA PRO A 39 -0.82 19.50 18.47
C PRO A 39 0.09 19.53 17.24
N THR A 40 1.26 18.87 17.27
CA THR A 40 2.14 18.81 16.10
C THR A 40 1.49 18.09 14.92
N MET A 41 0.78 16.99 15.17
CA MET A 41 0.08 16.23 14.12
C MET A 41 -1.13 16.97 13.57
N MET A 42 -1.85 17.73 14.41
CA MET A 42 -2.92 18.63 13.96
C MET A 42 -2.39 19.72 13.02
N ILE A 43 -1.27 20.37 13.39
CA ILE A 43 -0.62 21.38 12.55
C ILE A 43 -0.17 20.76 11.22
N LEU A 44 0.41 19.56 11.25
CA LEU A 44 0.83 18.84 10.05
C LEU A 44 -0.37 18.51 9.15
N ALA A 45 -1.46 17.99 9.73
CA ALA A 45 -2.67 17.65 8.99
C ALA A 45 -3.30 18.87 8.30
N ILE A 46 -3.28 20.03 8.98
CA ILE A 46 -3.72 21.30 8.42
C ILE A 46 -2.78 21.75 7.29
N ALA A 47 -1.46 21.64 7.49
CA ALA A 47 -0.46 22.00 6.48
C ALA A 47 -0.56 21.14 5.20
N ILE A 48 -0.91 19.85 5.34
CA ILE A 48 -1.12 18.91 4.22
C ILE A 48 -2.50 19.11 3.57
N ARG A 49 -3.39 19.91 4.17
CA ARG A 49 -4.80 20.10 3.75
C ARG A 49 -5.54 18.77 3.62
N LEU A 50 -5.46 17.94 4.66
CA LEU A 50 -6.14 16.65 4.67
C LEU A 50 -7.67 16.84 4.51
N PRO A 51 -8.33 16.21 3.53
CA PRO A 51 -9.78 16.26 3.39
C PRO A 51 -10.46 15.37 4.45
N LEU A 52 -10.49 15.82 5.70
CA LEU A 52 -11.02 15.09 6.87
C LEU A 52 -12.45 14.54 6.64
N SER A 53 -13.26 15.22 5.83
CA SER A 53 -14.63 14.80 5.50
C SER A 53 -14.70 13.44 4.79
N ASP A 54 -13.75 13.13 3.92
CA ASP A 54 -13.71 11.86 3.21
C ASP A 54 -13.21 10.73 4.12
N TYR A 55 -12.28 11.05 5.03
CA TYR A 55 -11.76 10.11 6.02
C TYR A 55 -12.75 9.79 7.13
N LEU A 56 -13.64 10.72 7.52
CA LEU A 56 -14.64 10.51 8.57
C LEU A 56 -15.57 9.32 8.29
N LYS A 57 -15.86 9.06 7.01
CA LYS A 57 -16.68 7.90 6.59
C LYS A 57 -15.94 6.57 6.82
N GLY A 58 -14.62 6.56 6.66
CA GLY A 58 -13.76 5.40 6.91
C GLY A 58 -13.31 5.28 8.37
N SER A 59 -13.32 6.38 9.14
CA SER A 59 -12.76 6.42 10.49
C SER A 59 -13.76 6.05 11.58
N VAL A 60 -15.01 5.71 11.25
CA VAL A 60 -16.05 5.31 12.21
C VAL A 60 -15.56 4.18 13.12
N PHE A 61 -14.86 3.19 12.56
CA PHE A 61 -14.25 2.11 13.34
C PHE A 61 -13.26 2.64 14.40
N PHE A 62 -12.36 3.54 14.01
CA PHE A 62 -11.39 4.15 14.93
C PHE A 62 -12.07 5.01 15.99
N ILE A 63 -13.16 5.70 15.66
CA ILE A 63 -13.94 6.49 16.62
C ILE A 63 -14.56 5.56 17.69
N ILE A 64 -15.16 4.44 17.28
CA ILE A 64 -15.73 3.45 18.21
C ILE A 64 -14.64 2.90 19.15
N VAL A 65 -13.50 2.51 18.60
CA VAL A 65 -12.36 2.01 19.39
C VAL A 65 -11.81 3.10 20.33
N GLY A 66 -11.72 4.35 19.86
CA GLY A 66 -11.29 5.48 20.68
C GLY A 66 -12.21 5.74 21.86
N ILE A 67 -13.54 5.65 21.66
CA ILE A 67 -14.52 5.76 22.75
C ILE A 67 -14.34 4.61 23.75
N LEU A 68 -14.14 3.38 23.27
CA LEU A 68 -13.92 2.23 24.15
C LEU A 68 -12.66 2.40 25.01
N ILE A 69 -11.57 2.86 24.41
CA ILE A 69 -10.32 3.16 25.12
C ILE A 69 -10.52 4.29 26.13
N TRP A 70 -11.28 5.32 25.78
CA TRP A 70 -11.59 6.42 26.68
C TRP A 70 -12.33 5.94 27.93
N VAL A 71 -13.34 5.10 27.76
CA VAL A 71 -14.11 4.49 28.86
C VAL A 71 -13.23 3.57 29.70
N SER A 72 -12.34 2.79 29.09
CA SER A 72 -11.53 1.79 29.77
C SER A 72 -10.30 2.35 30.49
N ASN A 73 -9.57 3.27 29.87
CA ASN A 73 -8.22 3.68 30.27
C ASN A 73 -8.07 5.20 30.44
N GLY A 74 -9.18 5.94 30.36
CA GLY A 74 -9.21 7.39 30.52
C GLY A 74 -8.82 8.19 29.27
N TRP A 75 -8.94 9.51 29.41
CA TRP A 75 -8.80 10.47 28.30
C TRP A 75 -7.38 10.50 27.70
N GLN A 76 -6.35 10.32 28.53
CA GLN A 76 -4.95 10.33 28.09
C GLN A 76 -4.63 9.21 27.09
N SER A 77 -5.13 8.01 27.37
CA SER A 77 -4.97 6.84 26.50
C SER A 77 -5.73 7.02 25.18
N ALA A 78 -6.92 7.63 25.23
CA ALA A 78 -7.70 7.93 24.04
C ALA A 78 -7.00 8.98 23.15
N LEU A 79 -6.41 10.02 23.72
CA LEU A 79 -5.65 11.02 22.95
C LEU A 79 -4.40 10.42 22.29
N SER A 80 -3.69 9.55 23.01
CA SER A 80 -2.53 8.83 22.47
C SER A 80 -2.92 7.92 21.31
N PHE A 81 -4.07 7.25 21.41
CA PHE A 81 -4.62 6.45 20.33
C PHE A 81 -4.96 7.31 19.11
N ILE A 82 -5.63 8.45 19.31
CA ILE A 82 -5.98 9.37 18.23
C ILE A 82 -4.72 9.90 17.52
N SER A 83 -3.65 10.23 18.24
CA SER A 83 -2.41 10.70 17.62
C SER A 83 -1.74 9.62 16.77
N VAL A 84 -1.78 8.35 17.20
CA VAL A 84 -1.28 7.22 16.41
C VAL A 84 -2.11 7.02 15.14
N VAL A 85 -3.44 7.07 15.25
CA VAL A 85 -4.34 6.96 14.09
C VAL A 85 -4.09 8.09 13.09
N LEU A 86 -3.96 9.33 13.57
CA LEU A 86 -3.70 10.50 12.72
C LEU A 86 -2.32 10.41 12.03
N SER A 87 -1.30 9.94 12.74
CA SER A 87 0.04 9.65 12.20
C SER A 87 -0.02 8.63 11.07
N GLY A 88 -0.74 7.52 11.27
CA GLY A 88 -0.93 6.50 10.24
C GLY A 88 -1.69 7.01 9.01
N MET A 89 -2.70 7.87 9.20
CA MET A 89 -3.42 8.51 8.10
C MET A 89 -2.52 9.43 7.29
N ILE A 90 -1.72 10.27 7.96
CA ILE A 90 -0.75 11.16 7.29
C ILE A 90 0.26 10.34 6.50
N LEU A 91 0.80 9.25 7.08
CA LEU A 91 1.77 8.39 6.39
C LEU A 91 1.17 7.81 5.11
N THR A 92 -0.04 7.29 5.20
CA THR A 92 -0.73 6.62 4.08
C THR A 92 -1.09 7.60 2.96
N ASP A 93 -1.43 8.85 3.29
CA ASP A 93 -1.76 9.88 2.30
C ASP A 93 -0.50 10.50 1.66
N THR A 94 0.61 10.56 2.41
CA THR A 94 1.84 11.27 1.98
C THR A 94 2.96 10.40 1.45
N THR A 95 2.80 9.08 1.49
CA THR A 95 3.82 8.13 1.07
C THR A 95 3.21 7.09 0.14
N ASP A 96 3.79 6.94 -1.05
CA ASP A 96 3.39 5.88 -1.97
C ASP A 96 3.73 4.51 -1.33
N PRO A 97 2.82 3.52 -1.38
CA PRO A 97 3.12 2.16 -0.92
C PRO A 97 4.39 1.56 -1.52
N GLN A 98 4.74 1.94 -2.76
CA GLN A 98 5.96 1.47 -3.43
C GLN A 98 7.21 2.11 -2.83
N ASP A 99 7.18 3.43 -2.59
CA ASP A 99 8.25 4.15 -1.90
C ASP A 99 8.47 3.61 -0.48
N LEU A 100 7.39 3.22 0.19
CA LEU A 100 7.46 2.54 1.49
C LEU A 100 8.20 1.21 1.36
N ALA A 101 7.86 0.36 0.38
CA ALA A 101 8.52 -0.92 0.17
C ALA A 101 10.02 -0.77 -0.14
N ASP A 102 10.39 0.22 -0.96
CA ASP A 102 11.78 0.50 -1.31
C ASP A 102 12.57 1.06 -0.13
N SER A 103 11.95 1.86 0.73
CA SER A 103 12.57 2.36 1.95
C SER A 103 12.86 1.27 2.99
N LEU A 104 12.10 0.17 2.99
CA LEU A 104 12.31 -0.99 3.87
C LEU A 104 13.31 -2.01 3.28
N ARG A 105 13.69 -1.87 2.01
CA ARG A 105 14.66 -2.73 1.32
C ARG A 105 16.00 -2.96 2.07
N PRO A 106 16.65 -1.96 2.69
CA PRO A 106 17.90 -2.20 3.42
C PRO A 106 17.71 -3.03 4.70
N ILE A 107 16.50 -3.06 5.27
CA ILE A 107 16.20 -3.75 6.53
C ILE A 107 15.68 -5.18 6.28
N LEU A 108 14.78 -5.35 5.31
CA LEU A 108 14.08 -6.62 5.03
C LEU A 108 14.63 -7.38 3.81
N GLY A 109 15.57 -6.78 3.07
CA GLY A 109 16.22 -7.41 1.92
C GLY A 109 15.48 -7.21 0.58
N LYS A 110 16.20 -7.46 -0.52
CA LYS A 110 15.72 -7.20 -1.90
C LYS A 110 14.51 -8.05 -2.29
N SER A 111 14.41 -9.29 -1.80
CA SER A 111 13.32 -10.20 -2.16
C SER A 111 11.97 -9.74 -1.58
N PHE A 112 11.98 -9.12 -0.40
CA PHE A 112 10.77 -8.62 0.24
C PHE A 112 10.21 -7.38 -0.45
N SER A 113 11.07 -6.42 -0.81
CA SER A 113 10.64 -5.22 -1.56
C SER A 113 10.09 -5.59 -2.94
N LEU A 114 10.73 -6.55 -3.62
CA LEU A 114 10.27 -7.08 -4.90
C LEU A 114 8.91 -7.79 -4.77
N GLY A 115 8.72 -8.59 -3.72
CA GLY A 115 7.44 -9.23 -3.42
C GLY A 115 6.31 -8.22 -3.20
N ILE A 116 6.56 -7.15 -2.44
CA ILE A 116 5.58 -6.07 -2.24
C ILE A 116 5.28 -5.36 -3.56
N GLY A 117 6.31 -5.03 -4.36
CA GLY A 117 6.13 -4.37 -5.66
C GLY A 117 5.26 -5.19 -6.62
N ILE A 118 5.52 -6.50 -6.73
CA ILE A 118 4.68 -7.41 -7.53
C ILE A 118 3.26 -7.47 -6.98
N THR A 119 3.09 -7.54 -5.66
CA THR A 119 1.76 -7.61 -5.03
C THR A 119 0.96 -6.34 -5.28
N LEU A 120 1.58 -5.16 -5.16
CA LEU A 120 0.96 -3.86 -5.46
C LEU A 120 0.56 -3.77 -6.94
N ALA A 121 1.40 -4.25 -7.86
CA ALA A 121 1.10 -4.30 -9.29
C ALA A 121 -0.03 -5.29 -9.63
N MET A 122 -0.13 -6.41 -8.90
CA MET A 122 -1.20 -7.40 -9.07
C MET A 122 -2.53 -6.94 -8.49
N LEU A 123 -2.55 -6.07 -7.48
CA LEU A 123 -3.76 -5.62 -6.81
C LEU A 123 -4.84 -5.07 -7.77
N PRO A 124 -4.58 -4.14 -8.71
CA PRO A 124 -5.60 -3.68 -9.65
C PRO A 124 -6.10 -4.81 -10.56
N VAL A 125 -5.22 -5.70 -11.02
CA VAL A 125 -5.55 -6.87 -11.83
C VAL A 125 -6.47 -7.81 -11.05
N THR A 126 -6.22 -7.97 -9.76
CA THR A 126 -7.04 -8.81 -8.90
C THR A 126 -8.44 -8.23 -8.68
N MET A 127 -8.53 -6.91 -8.50
CA MET A 127 -9.81 -6.23 -8.34
C MET A 127 -10.65 -6.28 -9.61
N GLU A 128 -10.03 -6.09 -10.77
CA GLU A 128 -10.71 -6.18 -12.07
C GLU A 128 -11.27 -7.58 -12.31
N THR A 129 -10.45 -8.62 -12.11
CA THR A 129 -10.87 -10.02 -12.28
C THR A 129 -11.97 -10.42 -11.30
N MET A 130 -11.91 -9.97 -10.05
CA MET A 130 -13.00 -10.15 -9.08
C MET A 130 -14.29 -9.46 -9.53
N GLN A 131 -14.21 -8.25 -10.08
CA GLN A 131 -15.38 -7.53 -10.60
C GLN A 131 -15.98 -8.23 -11.82
N GLN A 132 -15.15 -8.67 -12.76
CA GLN A 132 -15.59 -9.43 -13.94
C GLN A 132 -16.25 -10.74 -13.53
N ALA A 133 -15.65 -11.50 -12.61
CA ALA A 133 -16.23 -12.73 -12.07
C ALA A 133 -17.57 -12.48 -11.37
N ARG A 134 -17.66 -11.39 -10.60
CA ARG A 134 -18.90 -10.96 -9.93
C ARG A 134 -19.99 -10.61 -10.95
N LEU A 135 -19.68 -9.86 -12.01
CA LEU A 135 -20.63 -9.49 -13.05
C LEU A 135 -21.09 -10.72 -13.85
N ALA A 136 -20.19 -11.62 -14.19
CA ALA A 136 -20.50 -12.86 -14.91
C ALA A 136 -21.46 -13.77 -14.11
N ARG A 137 -21.25 -13.91 -12.80
CA ARG A 137 -22.17 -14.68 -11.93
C ARG A 137 -23.50 -13.99 -11.70
N LYS A 138 -23.50 -12.66 -11.56
CA LYS A 138 -24.74 -11.88 -11.47
C LYS A 138 -25.58 -12.06 -12.74
N ALA A 139 -24.97 -12.10 -13.91
CA ALA A 139 -25.64 -12.37 -15.18
C ALA A 139 -26.24 -13.80 -15.25
N ARG A 140 -25.64 -14.77 -14.55
CA ARG A 140 -26.14 -16.15 -14.42
C ARG A 140 -27.23 -16.32 -13.34
N GLY A 141 -27.58 -15.27 -12.61
CA GLY A 141 -28.57 -15.34 -11.53
C GLY A 141 -28.10 -16.07 -10.26
N GLU A 142 -26.81 -16.36 -10.12
CA GLU A 142 -26.27 -17.04 -8.93
C GLU A 142 -26.24 -16.12 -7.70
N ARG A 143 -26.56 -16.67 -6.53
CA ARG A 143 -26.43 -15.95 -5.25
C ARG A 143 -24.96 -15.69 -4.91
N PHE A 144 -24.71 -14.50 -4.37
CA PHE A 144 -23.40 -13.85 -4.21
C PHE A 144 -22.35 -14.63 -3.40
N ILE A 145 -22.77 -15.60 -2.56
CA ILE A 145 -21.92 -16.28 -1.59
C ILE A 145 -22.07 -17.79 -1.81
N GLY A 146 -21.37 -18.31 -2.82
CA GLY A 146 -21.27 -19.75 -3.07
C GLY A 146 -19.84 -20.24 -2.84
N LYS A 147 -19.68 -21.48 -2.34
CA LYS A 147 -18.38 -22.11 -2.05
C LYS A 147 -17.40 -22.13 -3.24
N GLY A 148 -17.90 -21.99 -4.47
CA GLY A 148 -17.07 -21.93 -5.68
C GLY A 148 -16.54 -20.54 -6.07
N TYR A 149 -16.90 -19.46 -5.37
CA TYR A 149 -16.46 -18.09 -5.73
C TYR A 149 -14.96 -17.89 -5.54
N LEU A 150 -14.46 -18.26 -4.36
CA LEU A 150 -13.04 -18.22 -4.03
C LEU A 150 -12.21 -19.11 -4.95
N ALA A 151 -12.67 -20.33 -5.21
CA ALA A 151 -11.96 -21.27 -6.09
C ALA A 151 -11.79 -20.71 -7.52
N SER A 152 -12.85 -20.12 -8.11
CA SER A 152 -12.75 -19.54 -9.45
C SER A 152 -11.82 -18.33 -9.50
N ILE A 153 -11.81 -17.50 -8.45
CA ILE A 153 -10.92 -16.35 -8.38
C ILE A 153 -9.48 -16.82 -8.23
N LEU A 154 -9.24 -17.80 -7.35
CA LEU A 154 -7.90 -18.31 -7.08
C LEU A 154 -7.30 -18.98 -8.31
N GLN A 155 -8.10 -19.72 -9.09
CA GLN A 155 -7.67 -20.24 -10.40
C GLN A 155 -7.28 -19.12 -11.37
N ILE A 156 -8.11 -18.09 -11.53
CA ILE A 156 -7.80 -16.95 -12.41
C ILE A 156 -6.53 -16.22 -11.94
N MET A 157 -6.30 -16.08 -10.63
CA MET A 157 -5.06 -15.48 -10.12
C MET A 157 -3.85 -16.36 -10.38
N LEU A 158 -4.01 -17.69 -10.26
CA LEU A 158 -2.92 -18.63 -10.49
C LEU A 158 -2.48 -18.62 -11.96
N ASP A 159 -3.44 -18.67 -12.89
CA ASP A 159 -3.17 -18.57 -14.32
C ASP A 159 -2.46 -17.26 -14.66
N LYS A 160 -2.91 -16.14 -14.09
CA LYS A 160 -2.25 -14.85 -14.29
C LYS A 160 -0.84 -14.83 -13.70
N ALA A 161 -0.63 -15.40 -12.52
CA ALA A 161 0.70 -15.48 -11.92
C ALA A 161 1.67 -16.28 -12.80
N ASP A 162 1.22 -17.37 -13.42
CA ASP A 162 2.00 -18.16 -14.36
C ASP A 162 2.32 -17.37 -15.65
N ASP A 163 1.36 -16.65 -16.22
CA ASP A 163 1.58 -15.76 -17.37
C ASP A 163 2.62 -14.67 -17.06
N PHE A 164 2.55 -14.08 -15.86
CA PHE A 164 3.54 -13.09 -15.40
C PHE A 164 4.92 -13.71 -15.19
N ALA A 165 5.00 -14.93 -14.66
CA ALA A 165 6.26 -15.64 -14.48
C ALA A 165 6.91 -15.99 -15.83
N LEU A 166 6.13 -16.46 -16.80
CA LEU A 166 6.57 -16.73 -18.17
C LEU A 166 7.05 -15.46 -18.87
N GLY A 167 6.31 -14.36 -18.75
CA GLY A 167 6.68 -13.06 -19.32
C GLY A 167 7.93 -12.45 -18.67
N TYR A 168 8.17 -12.71 -17.38
CA TYR A 168 9.39 -12.26 -16.71
C TYR A 168 10.60 -13.11 -17.14
N ARG A 169 10.42 -14.43 -17.26
CA ARG A 169 11.47 -15.34 -17.70
C ARG A 169 11.91 -15.07 -19.13
N SER A 170 10.97 -14.84 -20.05
CA SER A 170 11.31 -14.50 -21.44
C SER A 170 12.08 -13.18 -21.56
N ARG A 171 11.75 -12.18 -20.72
CA ARG A 171 12.51 -10.92 -20.65
C ARG A 171 13.91 -11.09 -20.08
N ILE A 172 14.10 -11.96 -19.09
CA ILE A 172 15.44 -12.29 -18.57
C ILE A 172 16.26 -12.97 -19.67
N GLU A 173 15.68 -13.97 -20.35
CA GLU A 173 16.35 -14.69 -21.44
C GLU A 173 16.69 -13.76 -22.61
N GLU A 174 15.85 -12.78 -22.94
CA GLU A 174 16.16 -11.74 -23.95
C GLU A 174 17.32 -10.82 -23.51
N TYR A 175 17.42 -10.52 -22.21
CA TYR A 175 18.49 -9.68 -21.66
C TYR A 175 19.83 -10.44 -21.64
N ASP A 176 19.83 -11.70 -21.21
CA ASP A 176 21.01 -12.59 -21.17
C ASP A 176 21.50 -12.91 -22.60
N GLY A 177 20.57 -13.10 -23.55
CA GLY A 177 20.89 -13.28 -24.96
C GLY A 177 21.51 -12.04 -25.62
N LYS A 178 21.16 -10.83 -25.17
CA LYS A 178 21.74 -9.56 -25.65
C LYS A 178 23.14 -9.31 -25.10
N ASP A 179 23.40 -9.63 -23.84
CA ASP A 179 24.76 -9.56 -23.27
C ASP A 179 25.70 -10.61 -23.89
N GLY A 180 25.19 -11.82 -24.14
CA GLY A 180 25.96 -12.88 -24.81
C GLY A 180 26.31 -12.58 -26.28
N THR A 181 25.46 -11.87 -27.01
CA THR A 181 25.75 -11.46 -28.40
C THR A 181 26.76 -10.32 -28.50
N GLN A 182 26.77 -9.39 -27.53
CA GLN A 182 27.77 -8.31 -27.48
C GLN A 182 29.17 -8.82 -27.11
N MET A 183 29.30 -9.88 -26.30
CA MET A 183 30.60 -10.50 -26.04
C MET A 183 31.15 -11.24 -27.28
N LEU A 184 30.30 -11.88 -28.07
CA LEU A 184 30.69 -12.60 -29.29
C LEU A 184 31.07 -11.67 -30.46
N GLU A 185 30.51 -10.45 -30.53
CA GLU A 185 30.97 -9.42 -31.48
C GLU A 185 32.28 -8.76 -31.05
N SER A 186 32.53 -8.60 -29.74
CA SER A 186 33.80 -8.10 -29.21
C SER A 186 34.96 -9.07 -29.47
N GLU A 187 34.73 -10.38 -29.37
CA GLU A 187 35.75 -11.41 -29.62
C GLU A 187 36.07 -11.63 -31.11
N LYS A 188 35.19 -11.21 -32.03
CA LYS A 188 35.43 -11.27 -33.48
C LYS A 188 36.04 -9.98 -34.06
N GLY A 189 36.18 -8.94 -33.23
CA GLY A 189 36.74 -7.64 -33.60
C GLY A 189 38.18 -7.38 -33.12
N ALA A 190 38.82 -8.35 -32.47
CA ALA A 190 40.23 -8.34 -32.06
C ALA A 190 41.06 -9.32 -32.90
#